data_AF-X0QV25-F1
#
_entry.id   AF-X0QV25-F1
#
_cell.length_a   1.000
_cell.length_b   1.000
_cell.length_c   1.000
_cell.angle_alpha   90.00
_cell.angle_beta   90.00
_cell.angle_gamma   90.00
#
_symmetry.space_group_name_H-M   'P 1'
#
loop_
_entity.id
_entity.type
_entity.pdbx_description
1 polymer ?
#
loop_
_entity_poly.entity_id
_entity_poly.type
_entity_poly.pdbx_seq_one_letter_code
_entity_poly.pdbx_strand_id
1 'polypeptide(L)'
;MQGSVLQINGNNFDSALAEPRRRLVALSEQMGFEQLVEQGAYTWFNRLCAIRYMEIHDYLGHGFRVLSHPDNPTGFEIIDHAVDAADELALDRDYIIELKLAGNKDETLYRRLLLKQCHKLHEAMPFLFEALDDATELLLPDNLTRTDSILRGLVDGIPEEDWEQVEVIGWLYQFYISEKKRRGHGQGSQKRRYPSRHSAIHAQLDCKVLGTKLSRPSVATDLS
;
A
#
# COMPACT_ATOMS: atom_id res chain seq x y z
N MET A 1 20.29 21.64 -5.95
CA MET A 1 20.82 21.03 -4.71
C MET A 1 21.17 19.59 -5.04
N GLN A 2 22.43 19.18 -4.85
CA GLN A 2 22.84 17.79 -5.09
C GLN A 2 22.22 16.91 -3.99
N GLY A 3 21.20 16.12 -4.33
CA GLY A 3 20.60 15.18 -3.40
C GLY A 3 21.62 14.13 -3.00
N SER A 4 21.90 14.03 -1.70
CA SER A 4 22.72 12.96 -1.16
C SER A 4 22.10 11.60 -1.51
N VAL A 5 22.94 10.63 -1.88
CA VAL A 5 22.50 9.31 -2.32
C VAL A 5 22.79 8.30 -1.23
N LEU A 6 21.79 7.51 -0.86
CA LEU A 6 21.92 6.34 0.01
C LEU A 6 22.17 5.11 -0.87
N GLN A 7 23.25 4.37 -0.60
CA GLN A 7 23.51 3.10 -1.29
C GLN A 7 23.00 1.91 -0.47
N ILE A 8 22.17 1.05 -1.07
CA ILE A 8 21.69 -0.20 -0.47
C ILE A 8 21.87 -1.31 -1.51
N ASN A 9 22.70 -2.30 -1.22
CA ASN A 9 22.94 -3.46 -2.09
C ASN A 9 23.26 -3.09 -3.55
N GLY A 10 24.07 -2.03 -3.74
CA GLY A 10 24.47 -1.54 -5.05
C GLY A 10 23.46 -0.62 -5.75
N ASN A 11 22.28 -0.38 -5.15
CA ASN A 11 21.27 0.53 -5.67
C ASN A 11 21.33 1.90 -4.98
N ASN A 12 21.09 2.95 -5.76
CA ASN A 12 21.07 4.33 -5.29
C ASN A 12 19.64 4.77 -4.94
N PHE A 13 19.45 5.26 -3.71
CA PHE A 13 18.20 5.76 -3.18
C PHE A 13 18.35 7.21 -2.72
N ASP A 14 17.23 7.90 -2.53
CA ASP A 14 17.23 9.21 -1.87
C ASP A 14 17.76 9.07 -0.43
N SER A 15 18.71 9.91 -0.05
CA SER A 15 19.20 10.02 1.33
C SER A 15 18.11 10.23 2.37
N ALA A 16 16.97 10.82 2.02
CA ALA A 16 15.82 10.96 2.91
C ALA A 16 15.33 9.61 3.45
N LEU A 17 15.59 8.50 2.73
CA LEU A 17 15.20 7.16 3.13
C LEU A 17 16.15 6.51 4.16
N ALA A 18 17.27 7.16 4.50
CA ALA A 18 18.26 6.59 5.41
C ALA A 18 17.71 6.37 6.82
N GLU A 19 17.15 7.40 7.43
CA GLU A 19 16.59 7.32 8.78
C GLU A 19 15.35 6.41 8.88
N PRO A 20 14.37 6.51 7.97
CA PRO A 20 13.23 5.61 7.93
C PRO A 20 13.64 4.12 7.82
N ARG A 21 14.65 3.84 6.98
CA ARG A 21 15.21 2.50 6.85
C ARG A 21 15.90 2.05 8.14
N ARG A 22 16.69 2.90 8.80
CA ARG A 22 17.34 2.54 10.09
C ARG A 22 16.30 2.10 11.11
N ARG A 23 15.17 2.80 11.21
CA ARG A 23 14.06 2.41 12.10
C ARG A 23 13.46 1.06 11.71
N LEU A 24 13.20 0.80 10.43
CA LEU A 24 12.71 -0.50 9.97
C LEU A 24 13.69 -1.65 10.27
N VAL A 25 14.99 -1.42 10.10
CA VAL A 25 16.02 -2.42 10.42
C VAL A 25 16.01 -2.72 11.92
N ALA A 26 16.00 -1.69 12.77
CA ALA A 26 15.93 -1.89 14.22
C ALA A 26 14.65 -2.62 14.66
N LEU A 27 13.50 -2.29 14.06
CA LEU A 27 12.25 -3.02 14.30
C LEU A 27 12.37 -4.49 13.86
N SER A 28 12.95 -4.75 12.69
CA SER A 28 13.19 -6.10 12.19
C SER A 28 14.11 -6.91 13.11
N GLU A 29 15.09 -6.29 13.75
CA GLU A 29 15.98 -6.93 14.73
C GLU A 29 15.26 -7.25 16.06
N GLN A 30 14.31 -6.40 16.46
CA GLN A 30 13.57 -6.57 17.72
C GLN A 30 12.46 -7.63 17.64
N MET A 31 11.65 -7.63 16.57
CA MET A 31 10.49 -8.53 16.44
C MET A 31 10.70 -9.66 15.43
N GLY A 32 11.79 -9.62 14.67
CA GLY A 32 12.04 -10.54 13.57
C GLY A 32 11.46 -10.05 12.24
N PHE A 33 12.20 -10.34 11.16
CA PHE A 33 11.86 -9.88 9.81
C PHE A 33 10.47 -10.34 9.37
N GLU A 34 10.14 -11.63 9.54
CA GLU A 34 8.85 -12.19 9.11
C GLU A 34 7.66 -11.50 9.79
N GLN A 35 7.79 -11.21 11.10
CA GLN A 35 6.76 -10.50 11.84
C GLN A 35 6.60 -9.05 11.38
N LEU A 36 7.71 -8.36 11.06
CA LEU A 36 7.67 -7.02 10.50
C LEU A 36 6.98 -6.99 9.13
N VAL A 37 7.31 -7.93 8.24
CA VAL A 37 6.66 -8.06 6.92
C VAL A 37 5.16 -8.18 7.10
N GLU A 38 4.76 -9.06 8.00
CA GLU A 38 3.37 -9.38 8.23
C GLU A 38 2.59 -8.20 8.81
N GLN A 39 3.15 -7.50 9.80
CA GLN A 39 2.54 -6.29 10.34
C GLN A 39 2.43 -5.20 9.26
N GLY A 40 3.47 -5.01 8.45
CA GLY A 40 3.45 -4.05 7.34
C GLY A 40 2.38 -4.37 6.30
N ALA A 41 2.29 -5.63 5.87
CA ALA A 41 1.28 -6.10 4.93
C ALA A 41 -0.12 -5.93 5.49
N TYR A 42 -0.33 -6.26 6.77
CA TYR A 42 -1.60 -6.09 7.46
C TYR A 42 -2.04 -4.61 7.50
N THR A 43 -1.13 -3.72 7.89
CA THR A 43 -1.40 -2.29 7.96
C THR A 43 -1.77 -1.73 6.58
N TRP A 44 -1.00 -2.05 5.54
CA TRP A 44 -1.29 -1.57 4.19
C TRP A 44 -2.56 -2.16 3.61
N PHE A 45 -2.84 -3.44 3.85
CA PHE A 45 -4.10 -4.06 3.44
C PHE A 45 -5.30 -3.34 4.06
N ASN A 46 -5.28 -3.08 5.36
CA ASN A 46 -6.37 -2.38 6.05
C ASN A 46 -6.56 -0.96 5.51
N ARG A 47 -5.48 -0.21 5.29
CA ARG A 47 -5.54 1.14 4.72
C ARG A 47 -6.12 1.15 3.32
N LEU A 48 -5.71 0.22 2.47
CA LEU A 48 -6.23 0.10 1.10
C LEU A 48 -7.71 -0.30 1.11
N CYS A 49 -8.14 -1.21 1.98
CA CYS A 49 -9.56 -1.54 2.15
C CYS A 49 -10.38 -0.32 2.62
N ALA A 50 -9.83 0.45 3.55
CA ALA A 50 -10.47 1.67 4.03
C ALA A 50 -10.62 2.71 2.92
N ILE A 51 -9.56 2.97 2.15
CA ILE A 51 -9.62 3.88 0.99
C ILE A 51 -10.63 3.38 -0.03
N ARG A 52 -10.66 2.07 -0.33
CA ARG A 52 -11.63 1.48 -1.26
C ARG A 52 -13.08 1.69 -0.79
N TYR A 53 -13.33 1.50 0.49
CA TYR A 53 -14.65 1.79 1.06
C TYR A 53 -14.98 3.28 0.92
N MET A 54 -14.06 4.16 1.31
CA MET A 54 -14.28 5.61 1.29
C MET A 54 -14.48 6.17 -0.11
N GLU A 55 -13.77 5.70 -1.13
CA GLU A 55 -13.92 6.22 -2.50
C GLU A 55 -15.25 5.81 -3.14
N ILE A 56 -15.81 4.65 -2.77
CA ILE A 56 -17.12 4.21 -3.26
C ILE A 56 -18.23 5.07 -2.66
N HIS A 57 -18.06 5.51 -1.41
CA HIS A 57 -19.03 6.33 -0.69
C HIS A 57 -18.77 7.84 -0.78
N ASP A 58 -17.80 8.27 -1.60
CA ASP A 58 -17.42 9.67 -1.79
C ASP A 58 -16.98 10.39 -0.48
N TYR A 59 -16.26 9.67 0.38
CA TYR A 59 -15.79 10.17 1.67
C TYR A 59 -14.34 10.69 1.67
N LEU A 60 -13.67 10.73 0.51
CA LEU A 60 -12.28 11.18 0.42
C LEU A 60 -12.13 12.72 0.37
N GLY A 61 -13.24 13.45 0.19
CA GLY A 61 -13.29 14.92 0.27
C GLY A 61 -12.98 15.66 -1.04
N HIS A 62 -12.16 15.08 -1.92
CA HIS A 62 -11.79 15.68 -3.21
C HIS A 62 -12.62 15.17 -4.41
N GLY A 63 -13.52 14.21 -4.21
CA GLY A 63 -14.47 13.76 -5.24
C GLY A 63 -13.91 12.84 -6.35
N PHE A 64 -12.71 12.27 -6.17
CA PHE A 64 -12.09 11.35 -7.14
C PHE A 64 -11.82 9.99 -6.50
N ARG A 65 -11.82 8.91 -7.29
CA ARG A 65 -11.40 7.60 -6.82
C ARG A 65 -9.87 7.47 -6.82
N VAL A 66 -9.32 6.92 -5.74
CA VAL A 66 -7.86 6.80 -5.52
C VAL A 66 -7.34 5.42 -5.94
N LEU A 67 -8.13 4.36 -5.83
CA LEU A 67 -7.74 3.00 -6.19
C LEU A 67 -8.34 2.51 -7.50
N SER A 68 -9.44 3.12 -7.96
CA SER A 68 -10.08 2.76 -9.22
C SER A 68 -10.40 3.97 -10.09
N HIS A 69 -11.02 3.72 -11.23
CA HIS A 69 -11.54 4.75 -12.11
C HIS A 69 -12.92 4.29 -12.62
N PRO A 70 -13.97 5.14 -12.57
CA PRO A 70 -15.34 4.75 -12.95
C PRO A 70 -15.44 4.31 -14.42
N ASP A 71 -14.81 5.04 -15.34
CA ASP A 71 -14.88 4.77 -16.78
C ASP A 71 -13.68 4.00 -17.37
N ASN A 72 -12.65 3.70 -16.58
CA ASN A 72 -11.45 3.00 -17.02
C ASN A 72 -11.12 1.84 -16.07
N PRO A 73 -11.49 0.59 -16.41
CA PRO A 73 -11.31 -0.56 -15.52
C PRO A 73 -9.87 -0.78 -15.04
N THR A 74 -8.88 -0.31 -15.80
CA THR A 74 -7.45 -0.45 -15.48
C THR A 74 -6.81 0.84 -14.97
N GLY A 75 -7.57 1.94 -14.94
CA GLY A 75 -7.07 3.28 -14.60
C GLY A 75 -7.22 3.63 -13.12
N PHE A 76 -6.69 4.81 -12.77
CA PHE A 76 -6.80 5.43 -11.47
C PHE A 76 -7.25 6.88 -11.68
N GLU A 77 -8.47 7.22 -11.30
CA GLU A 77 -9.07 8.53 -11.56
C GLU A 77 -8.26 9.67 -10.94
N ILE A 78 -7.67 9.44 -9.76
CA ILE A 78 -6.79 10.40 -9.08
C ILE A 78 -5.59 10.84 -9.93
N ILE A 79 -5.11 10.03 -10.89
CA ILE A 79 -4.02 10.42 -11.79
C ILE A 79 -4.53 11.43 -12.84
N ASP A 80 -5.72 11.19 -13.38
CA ASP A 80 -6.37 12.06 -14.36
C ASP A 80 -6.71 13.43 -13.75
N HIS A 81 -7.00 13.45 -12.44
CA HIS A 81 -7.29 14.64 -11.65
C HIS A 81 -6.18 15.05 -10.67
N ALA A 82 -4.94 14.60 -10.90
CA ALA A 82 -3.84 14.78 -9.94
C ALA A 82 -3.59 16.24 -9.52
N VAL A 83 -3.78 17.19 -10.45
CA VAL A 83 -3.58 18.62 -10.18
C VAL A 83 -4.70 19.18 -9.30
N ASP A 84 -5.95 18.75 -9.54
CA ASP A 84 -7.10 19.18 -8.74
C ASP A 84 -7.02 18.57 -7.33
N ALA A 85 -6.65 17.29 -7.25
CA ALA A 85 -6.42 16.62 -5.98
C ALA A 85 -5.24 17.18 -5.18
N ALA A 86 -4.26 17.82 -5.84
CA ALA A 86 -3.07 18.34 -5.17
C ALA A 86 -3.41 19.42 -4.12
N ASP A 87 -4.39 20.27 -4.41
CA ASP A 87 -4.78 21.36 -3.52
C ASP A 87 -5.41 20.81 -2.23
N GLU A 88 -6.33 19.84 -2.35
CA GLU A 88 -7.00 19.18 -1.21
C GLU A 88 -6.03 18.32 -0.37
N LEU A 89 -5.00 17.76 -1.02
CA LEU A 89 -3.99 16.92 -0.40
C LEU A 89 -2.74 17.68 0.09
N ALA A 90 -2.76 19.01 0.04
CA ALA A 90 -1.64 19.87 0.42
C ALA A 90 -0.31 19.45 -0.25
N LEU A 91 -0.38 19.17 -1.55
CA LEU A 91 0.74 18.83 -2.41
C LEU A 91 1.26 20.06 -3.15
N ASP A 92 2.54 20.03 -3.50
CA ASP A 92 3.12 21.02 -4.40
C ASP A 92 2.57 20.83 -5.82
N ARG A 93 1.69 21.73 -6.22
CA ARG A 93 0.99 21.71 -7.50
C ARG A 93 1.93 21.74 -8.69
N ASP A 94 2.99 22.55 -8.65
CA ASP A 94 3.93 22.69 -9.76
C ASP A 94 4.70 21.38 -9.96
N TYR A 95 5.12 20.76 -8.86
CA TYR A 95 5.76 19.45 -8.91
C TYR A 95 4.84 18.33 -9.43
N ILE A 96 3.55 18.36 -9.08
CA ILE A 96 2.57 17.40 -9.61
C ILE A 96 2.38 17.58 -11.13
N ILE A 97 2.34 18.83 -11.61
CA ILE A 97 2.28 19.13 -13.05
C ILE A 97 3.54 18.60 -13.75
N GLU A 98 4.73 18.82 -13.19
CA GLU A 98 5.98 18.29 -13.73
C GLU A 98 5.95 16.76 -13.87
N LEU A 99 5.50 16.04 -12.84
CA LEU A 99 5.38 14.58 -12.88
C LEU A 99 4.39 14.13 -13.95
N LYS A 100 3.24 14.80 -14.08
CA LYS A 100 2.21 14.46 -15.07
C LYS A 100 2.70 14.70 -16.50
N LEU A 101 3.41 15.80 -16.75
CA LEU A 101 3.94 16.13 -18.07
C LEU A 101 5.13 15.26 -18.50
N ALA A 102 5.86 14.66 -17.55
CA ALA A 102 6.97 13.76 -17.86
C ALA A 102 6.52 12.47 -18.61
N GLY A 103 5.24 12.07 -18.49
CA GLY A 103 4.62 10.97 -19.25
C GLY A 103 5.15 9.56 -18.93
N ASN A 104 6.13 9.43 -18.03
CA ASN A 104 6.71 8.15 -17.62
C ASN A 104 6.87 8.02 -16.09
N LYS A 105 6.12 8.84 -15.34
CA LYS A 105 6.21 8.96 -13.88
C LYS A 105 4.93 8.55 -13.14
N ASP A 106 3.99 7.88 -13.81
CA ASP A 106 2.68 7.52 -13.23
C ASP A 106 2.80 6.78 -11.91
N GLU A 107 3.71 5.82 -11.78
CA GLU A 107 3.92 5.10 -10.52
C GLU A 107 4.41 6.04 -9.40
N THR A 108 5.28 6.99 -9.71
CA THR A 108 5.79 7.97 -8.74
C THR A 108 4.71 8.96 -8.34
N LEU A 109 3.93 9.44 -9.32
CA LEU A 109 2.79 10.33 -9.13
C LEU A 109 1.73 9.65 -8.27
N TYR A 110 1.32 8.45 -8.65
CA TYR A 110 0.33 7.65 -7.94
C TYR A 110 0.73 7.39 -6.49
N ARG A 111 1.97 6.94 -6.26
CA ARG A 111 2.47 6.69 -4.90
C ARG A 111 2.41 7.95 -4.04
N ARG A 112 2.74 9.11 -4.61
CA ARG A 112 2.69 10.39 -3.90
C ARG A 112 1.27 10.80 -3.54
N LEU A 113 0.31 10.66 -4.46
CA LEU A 113 -1.11 10.93 -4.22
C LEU A 113 -1.66 10.00 -3.13
N LEU A 114 -1.39 8.69 -3.22
CA LEU A 114 -1.85 7.71 -2.25
C LEU A 114 -1.30 7.96 -0.83
N LEU A 115 -0.01 8.26 -0.70
CA LEU A 115 0.59 8.56 0.60
C LEU A 115 0.00 9.83 1.21
N LYS A 116 -0.23 10.86 0.40
CA LYS A 116 -0.86 12.09 0.89
C LYS A 116 -2.32 11.92 1.24
N GLN A 117 -3.06 11.06 0.53
CA GLN A 117 -4.39 10.67 0.94
C GLN A 117 -4.36 10.01 2.34
N CYS A 118 -3.42 9.09 2.58
CA CYS A 118 -3.25 8.49 3.91
C CYS A 118 -2.90 9.53 4.99
N HIS A 119 -2.03 10.50 4.69
CA HIS A 119 -1.73 11.61 5.61
C HIS A 119 -2.96 12.45 5.92
N LYS A 120 -3.79 12.74 4.92
CA LYS A 120 -5.02 13.51 5.13
C LYS A 120 -6.02 12.74 6.00
N LEU A 121 -6.18 11.44 5.73
CA LEU A 121 -7.07 10.57 6.48
C LEU A 121 -6.59 10.33 7.92
N HIS A 122 -5.29 10.44 8.20
CA HIS A 122 -4.77 10.41 9.57
C HIS A 122 -5.38 11.48 10.47
N GLU A 123 -5.68 12.68 9.95
CA GLU A 123 -6.30 13.77 10.72
C GLU A 123 -7.67 13.37 11.27
N ALA A 124 -8.43 12.58 10.52
CA ALA A 124 -9.78 12.14 10.90
C ALA A 124 -9.81 10.76 11.57
N MET A 125 -8.91 9.85 11.18
CA MET A 125 -8.90 8.44 11.61
C MET A 125 -7.49 7.97 11.99
N PRO A 126 -6.88 8.56 13.03
CA PRO A 126 -5.49 8.28 13.40
C PRO A 126 -5.25 6.83 13.87
N PHE A 127 -6.29 6.10 14.24
CA PHE A 127 -6.20 4.69 14.64
C PHE A 127 -6.02 3.72 13.46
N LEU A 128 -6.47 4.09 12.26
CA LEU A 128 -6.46 3.26 11.05
C LEU A 128 -5.37 3.73 10.10
N PHE A 129 -5.26 5.04 9.97
CA PHE A 129 -4.17 5.72 9.32
C PHE A 129 -3.28 6.24 10.43
N GLU A 130 -2.50 5.35 11.06
CA GLU A 130 -1.45 5.79 12.01
C GLU A 130 -0.63 6.90 11.35
N ALA A 131 -0.16 7.86 12.16
CA ALA A 131 0.74 8.91 11.68
C ALA A 131 1.83 8.17 10.92
N LEU A 132 1.86 8.36 9.59
CA LEU A 132 2.83 7.69 8.77
C LEU A 132 4.18 8.23 9.24
N ASP A 133 4.87 7.45 10.07
CA ASP A 133 6.30 7.62 10.17
C ASP A 133 6.86 7.17 8.82
N ASP A 134 7.89 7.86 8.35
CA ASP A 134 8.48 7.57 7.03
C ASP A 134 8.87 6.09 6.86
N ALA A 135 9.03 5.35 7.97
CA ALA A 135 9.42 3.95 8.00
C ALA A 135 8.28 3.06 7.51
N THR A 136 7.04 3.24 7.97
CA THR A 136 5.91 2.44 7.46
C THR A 136 5.53 2.78 6.01
N GLU A 137 5.84 3.99 5.53
CA GLU A 137 5.70 4.37 4.11
C GLU A 137 6.64 3.59 3.18
N LEU A 138 7.82 3.21 3.67
CA LEU A 138 8.74 2.34 2.93
C LEU A 138 8.15 0.95 2.69
N LEU A 139 7.20 0.52 3.53
CA LEU A 139 6.50 -0.76 3.40
C LEU A 139 5.34 -0.71 2.39
N LEU A 140 4.98 0.48 1.85
CA LEU A 140 3.99 0.54 0.79
C LEU A 140 4.56 -0.22 -0.43
N PRO A 141 3.82 -1.22 -0.97
CA PRO A 141 4.29 -2.02 -2.09
C PRO A 141 4.65 -1.14 -3.30
N ASP A 142 5.62 -1.60 -4.08
CA ASP A 142 5.93 -0.98 -5.37
C ASP A 142 5.04 -1.55 -6.47
N ASN A 143 5.05 -0.88 -7.63
CA ASN A 143 4.37 -1.31 -8.85
C ASN A 143 2.84 -1.38 -8.72
N LEU A 144 2.27 -0.39 -8.03
CA LEU A 144 0.84 -0.32 -7.73
C LEU A 144 -0.02 -0.04 -8.97
N THR A 145 0.54 0.67 -9.96
CA THR A 145 -0.16 1.02 -11.20
C THR A 145 -0.15 -0.08 -12.26
N ARG A 146 0.56 -1.19 -12.03
CA ARG A 146 0.61 -2.32 -12.97
C ARG A 146 -0.68 -3.14 -12.96
N THR A 147 -0.97 -3.78 -14.09
CA THR A 147 -2.12 -4.70 -14.23
C THR A 147 -2.01 -5.96 -13.36
N ASP A 148 -0.82 -6.32 -12.89
CA ASP A 148 -0.60 -7.41 -11.95
C ASP A 148 -0.45 -6.95 -10.50
N SER A 149 -0.81 -5.69 -10.19
CA SER A 149 -0.66 -5.13 -8.85
C SER A 149 -1.68 -5.70 -7.86
N ILE A 150 -1.35 -5.58 -6.56
CA ILE A 150 -2.23 -5.98 -5.47
C ILE A 150 -3.57 -5.20 -5.49
N LEU A 151 -3.57 -4.00 -6.09
CA LEU A 151 -4.76 -3.15 -6.16
C LEU A 151 -5.79 -3.74 -7.12
N ARG A 152 -5.36 -4.37 -8.22
CA ARG A 152 -6.28 -5.07 -9.13
C ARG A 152 -6.98 -6.23 -8.42
N GLY A 153 -6.25 -6.96 -7.59
CA GLY A 153 -6.86 -7.99 -6.74
C GLY A 153 -7.95 -7.41 -5.83
N LEU A 154 -7.68 -6.28 -5.17
CA LEU A 154 -8.63 -5.63 -4.26
C LEU A 154 -9.84 -5.02 -4.98
N VAL A 155 -9.61 -4.31 -6.07
CA VAL A 155 -10.63 -3.54 -6.81
C VAL A 155 -11.47 -4.46 -7.69
N ASP A 156 -10.84 -5.37 -8.44
CA ASP A 156 -11.52 -6.20 -9.44
C ASP A 156 -12.02 -7.52 -8.85
N GLY A 157 -11.46 -7.94 -7.71
CA GLY A 157 -11.81 -9.20 -7.05
C GLY A 157 -13.11 -9.16 -6.23
N ILE A 158 -13.59 -7.97 -5.89
CA ILE A 158 -14.76 -7.75 -5.02
C ILE A 158 -15.73 -6.79 -5.73
N PRO A 159 -16.96 -7.21 -6.06
CA PRO A 159 -17.97 -6.35 -6.66
C PRO A 159 -18.21 -5.07 -5.85
N GLU A 160 -18.43 -3.92 -6.51
CA GLU A 160 -18.72 -2.65 -5.82
C GLU A 160 -19.95 -2.77 -4.90
N GLU A 161 -20.94 -3.56 -5.29
CA GLU A 161 -22.15 -3.85 -4.49
C GLU A 161 -21.82 -4.43 -3.10
N ASP A 162 -20.77 -5.25 -3.01
CA ASP A 162 -20.35 -5.82 -1.73
C ASP A 162 -19.71 -4.75 -0.83
N TRP A 163 -19.16 -3.68 -1.41
CA TRP A 163 -18.56 -2.58 -0.65
C TRP A 163 -19.56 -1.64 -0.01
N GLU A 164 -20.82 -1.61 -0.46
CA GLU A 164 -21.92 -0.84 0.15
C GLU A 164 -22.17 -1.21 1.61
N GLN A 165 -21.81 -2.45 2.00
CA GLN A 165 -21.98 -2.94 3.35
C GLN A 165 -20.66 -2.82 4.13
N VAL A 166 -20.66 -2.14 5.27
CA VAL A 166 -19.47 -1.98 6.11
C VAL A 166 -18.89 -3.33 6.57
N GLU A 167 -19.72 -4.37 6.64
CA GLU A 167 -19.36 -5.74 6.97
C GLU A 167 -18.31 -6.31 6.02
N VAL A 168 -18.18 -5.81 4.78
CA VAL A 168 -17.14 -6.21 3.83
C VAL A 168 -15.74 -6.10 4.44
N ILE A 169 -15.48 -5.04 5.22
CA ILE A 169 -14.19 -4.81 5.86
C ILE A 169 -13.95 -5.89 6.92
N GLY A 170 -14.99 -6.24 7.67
CA GLY A 170 -14.95 -7.34 8.64
C GLY A 170 -14.67 -8.69 7.98
N TRP A 171 -15.27 -8.97 6.82
CA TRP A 171 -15.04 -10.20 6.07
C TRP A 171 -13.63 -10.28 5.49
N LEU A 172 -13.13 -9.19 4.92
CA LEU A 172 -11.77 -9.10 4.39
C LEU A 172 -10.74 -9.35 5.49
N TYR A 173 -10.99 -8.81 6.68
CA TYR A 173 -10.17 -9.06 7.85
C TYR A 173 -10.21 -10.53 8.30
N GLN A 174 -11.41 -11.13 8.42
CA GLN A 174 -11.54 -12.54 8.79
C GLN A 174 -10.88 -13.46 7.77
N PHE A 175 -10.99 -13.13 6.48
CA PHE A 175 -10.38 -13.90 5.41
C PHE A 175 -8.84 -13.80 5.45
N TYR A 176 -8.29 -12.59 5.62
CA TYR A 176 -6.85 -12.35 5.82
C TYR A 176 -6.29 -13.20 6.98
N ILE A 177 -6.96 -13.20 8.13
CA ILE A 177 -6.56 -14.02 9.28
C ILE A 177 -6.66 -15.52 8.98
N SER A 178 -7.69 -15.95 8.24
CA SER A 178 -7.94 -17.37 7.97
C SER A 178 -6.92 -18.00 7.02
N GLU A 179 -6.49 -17.27 5.99
CA GLU A 179 -5.46 -17.73 5.05
C GLU A 179 -4.07 -17.78 5.70
N LYS A 180 -3.75 -16.82 6.57
CA LYS A 180 -2.56 -16.86 7.44
C LYS A 180 -2.55 -18.13 8.30
N LYS A 181 -3.67 -18.48 8.93
CA LYS A 181 -3.78 -19.69 9.76
C LYS A 181 -3.55 -20.98 8.97
N ARG A 182 -3.99 -21.03 7.70
CA ARG A 182 -3.75 -22.18 6.80
C ARG A 182 -2.29 -22.35 6.39
N ARG A 183 -1.54 -21.25 6.23
CA ARG A 183 -0.11 -21.30 5.91
C ARG A 183 0.74 -21.74 7.10
N GLY A 184 0.32 -21.41 8.33
CA GLY A 184 1.00 -21.79 9.57
C GLY A 184 0.63 -23.19 10.12
N HIS A 185 -0.58 -23.70 9.86
CA HIS A 185 -1.04 -25.00 10.33
C HIS A 185 -1.98 -25.65 9.31
N GLY A 186 -1.68 -26.88 8.90
CA GLY A 186 -2.56 -27.67 8.05
C GLY A 186 -3.77 -28.17 8.83
N GLN A 187 -4.93 -27.51 8.71
CA GLN A 187 -6.29 -28.10 8.59
C GLN A 187 -7.43 -27.09 8.80
N GLY A 188 -8.56 -27.35 8.11
CA GLY A 188 -9.92 -27.02 8.59
C GLY A 188 -10.65 -25.87 7.89
N SER A 189 -11.32 -26.14 6.78
CA SER A 189 -12.20 -25.20 6.06
C SER A 189 -13.59 -25.13 6.72
N GLN A 190 -14.01 -23.98 7.26
CA GLN A 190 -15.42 -23.73 7.59
C GLN A 190 -16.11 -23.00 6.42
N LYS A 191 -17.03 -23.70 5.74
CA LYS A 191 -17.93 -23.14 4.72
C LYS A 191 -18.87 -22.13 5.36
N ARG A 192 -18.73 -20.83 5.06
CA ARG A 192 -19.79 -19.81 5.21
C ARG A 192 -19.74 -18.79 4.07
N ARG A 193 -20.92 -18.23 3.81
CA ARG A 193 -21.47 -17.66 2.57
C ARG A 193 -20.68 -16.45 2.03
N TYR A 194 -19.69 -16.69 1.17
CA TYR A 194 -19.28 -15.95 -0.05
C TYR A 194 -18.16 -16.78 -0.74
N PRO A 195 -18.34 -17.39 -1.94
CA PRO A 195 -17.43 -18.42 -2.44
C PRO A 195 -16.25 -17.90 -3.28
N SER A 196 -15.07 -18.48 -3.01
CA SER A 196 -14.01 -18.89 -3.98
C SER A 196 -13.31 -17.90 -4.93
N ARG A 197 -13.57 -16.59 -4.94
CA ARG A 197 -12.80 -15.62 -5.78
C ARG A 197 -11.72 -14.81 -5.06
N HIS A 198 -11.60 -14.94 -3.75
CA HIS A 198 -10.79 -14.06 -2.89
C HIS A 198 -9.35 -14.53 -2.65
N SER A 199 -8.96 -15.76 -3.04
CA SER A 199 -7.66 -16.35 -2.69
C SER A 199 -6.43 -15.71 -3.36
N ALA A 200 -6.60 -14.86 -4.37
CA ALA A 200 -5.49 -14.30 -5.16
C ALA A 200 -4.83 -13.06 -4.53
N ILE A 201 -5.56 -12.26 -3.75
CA ILE A 201 -5.09 -10.97 -3.20
C ILE A 201 -3.94 -11.20 -2.19
N HIS A 202 -4.01 -12.31 -1.45
CA HIS A 202 -3.12 -12.62 -0.31
C HIS A 202 -1.72 -13.11 -0.69
N ALA A 203 -1.56 -13.79 -1.83
CA ALA A 203 -0.24 -14.29 -2.22
C ALA A 203 0.66 -13.17 -2.75
N GLN A 204 0.07 -12.08 -3.25
CA GLN A 204 0.82 -10.97 -3.84
C GLN A 204 1.25 -9.93 -2.80
N LEU A 205 0.46 -9.66 -1.75
CA LEU A 205 0.85 -8.72 -0.70
C LEU A 205 2.10 -9.19 0.06
N ASP A 206 2.13 -10.42 0.57
CA ASP A 206 3.29 -10.90 1.36
C ASP A 206 4.60 -10.98 0.55
N CYS A 207 4.51 -11.26 -0.76
CA CYS A 207 5.68 -11.32 -1.65
C CYS A 207 6.10 -9.94 -2.21
N LYS A 208 5.17 -8.98 -2.37
CA LYS A 208 5.44 -7.68 -3.03
C LYS A 208 5.65 -6.51 -2.07
N VAL A 209 5.17 -6.60 -0.81
CA VAL A 209 5.35 -5.55 0.22
C VAL A 209 6.82 -5.21 0.44
N LEU A 210 7.76 -6.14 0.18
CA LEU A 210 9.19 -5.95 0.47
C LEU A 210 10.15 -6.22 -0.69
N GLY A 211 9.64 -6.39 -1.91
CA GLY A 211 10.43 -6.77 -3.08
C GLY A 211 11.37 -5.66 -3.56
N THR A 212 12.40 -5.33 -2.77
CA THR A 212 13.74 -4.74 -3.11
C THR A 212 14.32 -3.89 -1.96
N LYS A 213 13.49 -3.32 -1.06
CA LYS A 213 13.92 -2.26 -0.11
C LYS A 213 14.43 -2.74 1.25
N LEU A 214 14.04 -3.95 1.67
CA LEU A 214 14.43 -4.56 2.95
C LEU A 214 15.10 -5.92 2.75
N SER A 215 16.00 -6.02 1.77
CA SER A 215 16.77 -7.25 1.53
C SER A 215 17.19 -7.85 2.87
N ARG A 216 16.93 -9.16 3.09
CA ARG A 216 17.36 -9.87 4.30
C ARG A 216 18.78 -9.40 4.62
N PRO A 217 19.09 -8.93 5.84
CA PRO A 217 20.48 -8.76 6.20
C PRO A 217 21.14 -10.10 5.91
N SER A 218 22.11 -10.14 4.99
CA SER A 218 22.95 -11.32 4.89
C SER A 218 23.47 -11.51 6.30
N VAL A 219 23.28 -12.70 6.87
CA VAL A 219 24.10 -13.12 7.98
C VAL A 219 25.53 -12.93 7.48
N ALA A 220 26.18 -11.86 7.92
CA ALA A 220 27.57 -11.62 7.61
C ALA A 220 28.31 -12.74 8.32
N THR A 221 28.65 -13.78 7.56
CA THR A 221 29.69 -14.71 7.93
C THR A 221 31.02 -13.99 7.75
N ASP A 222 31.28 -13.00 8.61
CA ASP A 222 32.65 -12.56 8.88
C ASP A 222 33.18 -13.43 10.04
N LEU A 223 33.55 -14.65 9.66
CA LEU A 223 34.52 -15.46 10.37
C LEU A 223 35.57 -15.92 9.35
N SER A 224 36.60 -15.09 9.19
CA SER A 224 37.97 -15.52 8.89
C SER A 224 38.95 -14.43 9.30
#